data_AF-A0A3N5SC47-F1
#
_entry.id   AF-A0A3N5SC47-F1
#
_cell.length_a   1.000
_cell.length_b   1.000
_cell.length_c   1.000
_cell.angle_alpha   90.00
_cell.angle_beta   90.00
_cell.angle_gamma   90.00
#
_symmetry.space_group_name_H-M   'P 1'
#
loop_
_entity.id
_entity.type
_entity.pdbx_description
1 polymer ?
#
loop_
_entity_poly.entity_id
_entity_poly.type
_entity_poly.pdbx_seq_one_letter_code
_entity_poly.pdbx_strand_id
1 'polypeptide(L)'
;MAIMQEELPIYELTISEADEGNFEVDYIALVDRPAIQRNFQAFADQFVEPGESETQEEFIGRCIPAMIGEGYEQDQAAAICYTKWRDRDGMGEDFEESIKDIPDDVRANARNAVEWADKNGWGSCGTPVGKRRASQLADPSGAVSLDTVRRMYSFLSRHEKDLESSKSYSDGCGKLMYDAWGGKSGLRWSRNVLRQASEVKLAIQDSAQRIVSGALMIPDKLILRRDQQGEYFIKFSPETIKQIAIRFAKQGYQRNVNLQHDKDQRVDAVLFESWVKDSERGIGGMKGYEDLPDGTWFGSMKITDDEGWAKVEAGEVKGFSVEGIFQYERAEQTKDEEIMARIIDILQSIG
;
A
#
# COMPACT_ATOMS: atom_id res chain seq x y z
N MET A 1 6.22 -24.80 21.12
CA MET A 1 4.81 -24.50 20.87
C MET A 1 4.79 -23.16 20.15
N ALA A 2 4.86 -23.18 18.83
CA ALA A 2 4.86 -21.96 18.02
C ALA A 2 3.43 -21.42 18.01
N ILE A 3 3.25 -20.19 18.48
CA ILE A 3 1.97 -19.49 18.37
C ILE A 3 1.80 -19.20 16.88
N MET A 4 0.89 -19.92 16.23
CA MET A 4 0.46 -19.62 14.86
C MET A 4 -0.10 -18.20 14.87
N GLN A 5 0.41 -17.30 14.04
CA GLN A 5 -0.35 -16.11 13.67
C GLN A 5 -1.53 -16.60 12.83
N GLU A 6 -2.74 -16.58 13.41
CA GLU A 6 -3.97 -16.87 12.68
C GLU A 6 -4.11 -15.88 11.52
N GLU A 7 -4.34 -16.38 10.31
CA GLU A 7 -4.65 -15.55 9.15
C GLU A 7 -5.96 -14.78 9.42
N LEU A 8 -5.90 -13.44 9.36
CA LEU A 8 -7.05 -12.60 9.63
C LEU A 8 -8.19 -12.90 8.63
N PRO A 9 -9.45 -13.00 9.09
CA PRO A 9 -10.57 -13.30 8.20
C PRO A 9 -10.76 -12.21 7.15
N ILE A 10 -11.15 -12.62 5.94
CA ILE A 10 -11.45 -11.71 4.83
C ILE A 10 -12.95 -11.71 4.59
N TYR A 11 -13.53 -10.52 4.51
CA TYR A 11 -14.93 -10.30 4.19
C TYR A 11 -15.04 -9.58 2.85
N GLU A 12 -15.93 -10.07 1.98
CA GLU A 12 -16.35 -9.34 0.82
C GLU A 12 -17.49 -8.39 1.21
N LEU A 13 -17.34 -7.12 0.84
CA LEU A 13 -18.40 -6.16 1.00
C LEU A 13 -19.21 -6.09 -0.28
N THR A 14 -20.52 -6.22 -0.14
CA THR A 14 -21.50 -6.16 -1.23
C THR A 14 -22.55 -5.07 -0.96
N ILE A 15 -23.25 -4.66 -2.01
CA ILE A 15 -24.46 -3.83 -1.90
C ILE A 15 -25.66 -4.66 -2.37
N SER A 16 -26.85 -4.41 -1.81
CA SER A 16 -28.05 -5.17 -2.19
C SER A 16 -28.38 -4.96 -3.67
N GLU A 17 -28.75 -6.01 -4.40
CA GLU A 17 -29.23 -5.90 -5.79
C GLU A 17 -30.54 -5.11 -5.89
N ALA A 18 -31.37 -5.15 -4.84
CA ALA A 18 -32.60 -4.36 -4.78
C ALA A 18 -32.29 -2.86 -4.65
N ASP A 19 -32.93 -2.05 -5.48
CA ASP A 19 -32.85 -0.58 -5.48
C ASP A 19 -33.41 0.08 -4.21
N GLU A 20 -34.09 -0.68 -3.34
CA GLU A 20 -34.80 -0.18 -2.15
C GLU A 20 -34.03 -0.42 -0.82
N GLY A 21 -32.76 -0.83 -0.89
CA GLY A 21 -31.94 -1.09 0.29
C GLY A 21 -31.15 0.14 0.77
N ASN A 22 -30.91 0.24 2.08
CA ASN A 22 -30.03 1.27 2.68
C ASN A 22 -28.53 1.04 2.41
N PHE A 23 -28.17 -0.03 1.69
CA PHE A 23 -26.78 -0.41 1.40
C PHE A 23 -26.30 0.27 0.11
N GLU A 24 -25.74 1.46 0.25
CA GLU A 24 -25.18 2.22 -0.86
C GLU A 24 -24.01 3.10 -0.41
N VAL A 25 -23.23 3.56 -1.40
CA VAL A 25 -22.28 4.65 -1.23
C VAL A 25 -23.02 5.95 -1.46
N ASP A 26 -22.94 6.87 -0.50
CA ASP A 26 -23.66 8.14 -0.52
C ASP A 26 -22.74 9.37 -0.51
N TYR A 27 -21.47 9.24 -0.13
CA TYR A 27 -20.47 10.33 -0.14
C TYR A 27 -19.11 9.90 -0.71
N ILE A 28 -18.39 10.88 -1.26
CA ILE A 28 -16.96 10.79 -1.55
C ILE A 28 -16.24 11.82 -0.67
N ALA A 29 -15.34 11.36 0.18
CA ALA A 29 -14.50 12.21 1.00
C ALA A 29 -13.17 12.53 0.29
N LEU A 30 -12.76 13.79 0.39
CA LEU A 30 -11.40 14.27 0.14
C LEU A 30 -10.59 14.08 1.43
N VAL A 31 -9.50 13.32 1.34
CA VAL A 31 -8.81 12.81 2.54
C VAL A 31 -7.30 12.81 2.38
N ASP A 32 -6.60 13.05 3.48
CA ASP A 32 -5.13 12.90 3.57
C ASP A 32 -4.74 11.42 3.51
N ARG A 33 -5.57 10.55 4.08
CA ARG A 33 -5.41 9.10 4.19
C ARG A 33 -6.64 8.36 3.68
N PRO A 34 -6.85 8.30 2.35
CA PRO A 34 -7.91 7.49 1.80
C PRO A 34 -7.84 6.04 2.25
N ALA A 35 -8.98 5.35 2.29
CA ALA A 35 -9.01 3.90 2.56
C ALA A 35 -8.28 3.09 1.46
N ILE A 36 -8.05 3.72 0.30
CA ILE A 36 -7.16 3.24 -0.76
C ILE A 36 -5.68 3.61 -0.52
N GLN A 37 -5.33 4.35 0.53
CA GLN A 37 -3.99 4.39 1.12
C GLN A 37 -3.87 3.27 2.17
N ARG A 38 -2.65 2.75 2.36
CA ARG A 38 -2.35 1.77 3.40
C ARG A 38 -1.42 2.40 4.43
N ASN A 39 -2.04 2.81 5.54
CA ASN A 39 -1.52 3.16 6.86
C ASN A 39 -0.70 4.46 7.03
N PHE A 40 -1.37 5.46 7.61
CA PHE A 40 -0.89 6.03 8.86
C PHE A 40 -2.06 6.01 9.86
N GLN A 41 -1.97 5.14 10.87
CA GLN A 41 -2.69 5.30 12.13
C GLN A 41 -1.74 4.86 13.23
N ALA A 42 -0.88 5.80 13.62
CA ALA A 42 -0.33 5.93 14.95
C ALA A 42 0.22 7.36 15.08
N PHE A 43 -0.58 8.22 15.72
CA PHE A 43 -0.22 9.52 16.30
C PHE A 43 0.20 10.64 15.33
N ALA A 44 -0.76 11.53 15.06
CA ALA A 44 -0.46 12.90 14.65
C ALA A 44 -1.35 13.83 15.48
N ASP A 45 -1.17 13.80 16.80
CA ASP A 45 -1.67 14.84 17.68
C ASP A 45 -0.51 15.82 17.97
N GLN A 46 -0.72 17.06 17.55
CA GLN A 46 -0.13 18.34 18.01
C GLN A 46 1.41 18.44 18.09
N PHE A 47 2.01 19.00 17.03
CA PHE A 47 3.46 19.08 16.89
C PHE A 47 4.14 20.21 17.67
N VAL A 48 5.19 19.84 18.41
CA VAL A 48 6.28 20.70 18.88
C VAL A 48 7.47 20.52 17.91
N GLU A 49 7.58 21.35 16.87
CA GLU A 49 8.67 21.29 15.85
C GLU A 49 9.81 22.27 16.14
N PRO A 50 11.07 21.95 15.79
CA PRO A 50 12.21 22.85 15.98
C PRO A 50 12.14 24.07 15.06
N GLY A 51 12.39 25.26 15.61
CA GLY A 51 12.43 26.50 14.84
C GLY A 51 13.67 26.59 13.96
N GLU A 52 13.57 27.26 12.81
CA GLU A 52 14.66 27.42 11.83
C GLU A 52 15.94 28.07 12.42
N SER A 53 15.78 28.87 13.48
CA SER A 53 16.87 29.59 14.16
C SER A 53 17.02 29.21 15.64
N GLU A 54 16.24 28.22 16.09
CA GLU A 54 16.32 27.71 17.45
C GLU A 54 17.66 26.98 17.65
N THR A 55 18.14 26.90 18.89
CA THR A 55 19.28 26.04 19.25
C THR A 55 18.80 24.69 19.78
N GLN A 56 19.68 23.69 19.74
CA GLN A 56 19.33 22.32 20.15
C GLN A 56 18.83 22.29 21.59
N GLU A 57 19.51 23.00 22.46
CA GLU A 57 19.20 23.04 23.88
C GLU A 57 17.84 23.70 24.14
N GLU A 58 17.51 24.76 23.40
CA GLU A 58 16.21 25.44 23.49
C GLU A 58 15.06 24.53 23.01
N PHE A 59 15.24 23.85 21.87
CA PHE A 59 14.23 22.94 21.35
C PHE A 59 13.99 21.74 22.26
N ILE A 60 15.06 21.05 22.66
CA ILE A 60 14.98 19.90 23.55
C ILE A 60 14.39 20.31 24.91
N GLY A 61 14.73 21.50 25.40
CA GLY A 61 14.24 22.08 26.64
C GLY A 61 12.73 22.29 26.69
N ARG A 62 12.07 22.55 25.55
CA ARG A 62 10.60 22.62 25.47
C ARG A 62 9.93 21.34 24.97
N CYS A 63 10.62 20.55 24.14
CA CYS A 63 10.07 19.33 23.54
C CYS A 63 9.92 18.20 24.55
N ILE A 64 10.94 17.90 25.37
CA ILE A 64 10.88 16.78 26.32
C ILE A 64 9.76 16.97 27.35
N PRO A 65 9.60 18.13 27.99
CA PRO A 65 8.50 18.35 28.93
C PRO A 65 7.12 18.27 28.27
N ALA A 66 6.99 18.71 27.01
CA ALA A 66 5.73 18.59 26.26
C ALA A 66 5.38 17.12 26.01
N MET A 67 6.34 16.31 25.55
CA MET A 67 6.14 14.87 25.32
C MET A 67 5.84 14.12 26.63
N ILE A 68 6.49 14.48 27.74
CA ILE A 68 6.14 13.91 29.06
C ILE A 68 4.72 14.32 29.46
N GLY A 69 4.32 15.57 29.19
CA GLY A 69 2.95 16.05 29.40
C GLY A 69 1.89 15.31 28.59
N GLU A 70 2.29 14.75 27.44
CA GLU A 70 1.47 13.88 26.58
C GLU A 70 1.51 12.40 26.98
N GLY A 71 2.26 12.04 28.03
CA GLY A 71 2.28 10.70 28.60
C GLY A 71 3.45 9.82 28.14
N TYR A 72 4.46 10.36 27.47
CA TYR A 72 5.69 9.63 27.13
C TYR A 72 6.65 9.52 28.32
N GLU A 73 7.25 8.35 28.52
CA GLU A 73 8.32 8.17 29.50
C GLU A 73 9.55 9.00 29.12
N GLN A 74 10.32 9.44 30.12
CA GLN A 74 11.39 10.43 29.94
C GLN A 74 12.42 10.05 28.86
N ASP A 75 12.82 8.78 28.80
CA ASP A 75 13.79 8.30 27.80
C ASP A 75 13.19 8.24 26.38
N GLN A 76 11.88 7.96 26.28
CA GLN A 76 11.16 7.97 25.00
C GLN A 76 10.95 9.41 24.51
N ALA A 77 10.53 10.30 25.40
CA ALA A 77 10.41 11.73 25.13
C ALA A 77 11.75 12.32 24.67
N ALA A 78 12.85 11.97 25.33
CA ALA A 78 14.19 12.39 24.92
C ALA A 78 14.55 11.86 23.52
N ALA A 79 14.36 10.58 23.25
CA ALA A 79 14.67 9.98 21.95
C ALA A 79 13.87 10.62 20.79
N ILE A 80 12.58 10.90 21.00
CA ILE A 80 11.72 11.57 20.03
C ILE A 80 12.25 12.98 19.74
N CYS A 81 12.54 13.77 20.78
CA CYS A 81 12.98 15.15 20.64
C CYS A 81 14.38 15.26 19.99
N TYR A 82 15.34 14.42 20.37
CA TYR A 82 16.66 14.42 19.72
C TYR A 82 16.61 13.96 18.26
N THR A 83 15.67 13.08 17.91
CA THR A 83 15.43 12.67 16.52
C THR A 83 14.87 13.83 15.70
N LYS A 84 13.82 14.50 16.17
CA LYS A 84 13.26 15.71 15.52
C LYS A 84 14.30 16.80 15.30
N TRP A 85 15.19 17.00 16.27
CA TRP A 85 16.27 17.96 16.13
C TRP A 85 17.27 17.60 15.04
N ARG A 86 17.69 16.33 15.01
CA ARG A 86 18.64 15.81 14.02
C ARG A 86 18.11 15.92 12.60
N ASP A 87 16.80 15.79 12.43
CA ASP A 87 16.14 15.72 11.13
C ASP A 87 15.74 17.11 10.59
N ARG A 88 16.00 18.19 11.35
CA ARG A 88 15.64 19.60 11.03
C ARG A 88 16.21 20.11 9.70
N ASP A 89 17.44 19.74 9.36
CA ASP A 89 18.19 20.36 8.25
C ASP A 89 18.14 19.53 6.93
N GLY A 90 17.18 18.60 6.80
CA GLY A 90 16.91 17.92 5.53
C GLY A 90 18.03 16.99 5.02
N MET A 91 19.01 16.64 5.85
CA MET A 91 19.96 15.53 5.63
C MET A 91 19.74 14.42 6.68
N GLY A 92 18.48 14.05 6.91
CA GLY A 92 18.16 12.80 7.57
C GLY A 92 18.33 11.67 6.57
N GLU A 93 19.10 10.63 6.91
CA GLU A 93 19.01 9.35 6.21
C GLU A 93 17.54 8.96 6.10
N ASP A 94 17.05 8.77 4.88
CA ASP A 94 15.73 8.22 4.63
C ASP A 94 15.58 6.96 5.50
N PHE A 95 14.84 7.07 6.59
CA PHE A 95 14.28 5.93 7.29
C PHE A 95 13.18 5.36 6.37
N GLU A 96 13.57 4.86 5.20
CA GLU A 96 12.77 3.95 4.41
C GLU A 96 12.50 2.74 5.30
N GLU A 97 11.23 2.51 5.60
CA GLU A 97 10.73 1.38 6.39
C GLU A 97 11.47 0.09 5.99
N SER A 98 12.29 -0.43 6.91
CA SER A 98 13.09 -1.62 6.65
C SER A 98 12.17 -2.84 6.73
N ILE A 99 11.83 -3.44 5.59
CA ILE A 99 11.01 -4.65 5.50
C ILE A 99 11.86 -5.83 5.94
N LYS A 100 11.62 -6.29 7.16
CA LYS A 100 12.34 -7.41 7.81
C LYS A 100 11.67 -8.76 7.57
N ASP A 101 10.37 -8.77 7.30
CA ASP A 101 9.57 -9.98 7.06
C ASP A 101 9.73 -10.48 5.62
N ILE A 102 10.99 -10.77 5.26
CA ILE A 102 11.34 -11.40 3.99
C ILE A 102 11.13 -12.92 4.15
N PRO A 103 10.28 -13.56 3.33
CA PRO A 103 9.97 -14.98 3.44
C PRO A 103 11.21 -15.87 3.32
N ASP A 104 11.22 -16.99 4.04
CA ASP A 104 12.35 -17.91 4.09
C ASP A 104 12.73 -18.47 2.71
N ASP A 105 11.75 -18.66 1.82
CA ASP A 105 11.98 -19.13 0.46
C ASP A 105 12.65 -18.07 -0.43
N VAL A 106 12.35 -16.79 -0.24
CA VAL A 106 13.06 -15.66 -0.85
C VAL A 106 14.51 -15.64 -0.37
N ARG A 107 14.73 -15.78 0.95
CA ARG A 107 16.06 -15.81 1.57
C ARG A 107 16.87 -17.03 1.10
N ALA A 108 16.24 -18.20 1.02
CA ALA A 108 16.87 -19.44 0.57
C ALA A 108 17.33 -19.36 -0.89
N ASN A 109 16.51 -18.79 -1.78
CA ASN A 109 16.91 -18.58 -3.18
C ASN A 109 18.15 -17.68 -3.29
N ALA A 110 18.14 -16.55 -2.58
CA ALA A 110 19.29 -15.64 -2.57
C ALA A 110 20.54 -16.31 -1.98
N ARG A 111 20.38 -17.08 -0.89
CA ARG A 111 21.46 -17.83 -0.25
C ARG A 111 22.06 -18.88 -1.19
N ASN A 112 21.24 -19.67 -1.86
CA ASN A 112 21.70 -20.68 -2.82
C ASN A 112 22.51 -20.07 -3.96
N ALA A 113 22.09 -18.91 -4.47
CA ALA A 113 22.82 -18.17 -5.50
C ALA A 113 24.17 -17.65 -4.99
N VAL A 114 24.21 -17.09 -3.78
CA VAL A 114 25.46 -16.62 -3.13
C VAL A 114 26.42 -17.79 -2.89
N GLU A 115 25.95 -18.87 -2.28
CA GLU A 115 26.79 -20.06 -1.99
C GLU A 115 27.36 -20.71 -3.25
N TRP A 116 26.56 -20.75 -4.33
CA TRP A 116 27.05 -21.23 -5.62
C TRP A 116 28.13 -20.30 -6.18
N ALA A 117 27.91 -18.98 -6.11
CA ALA A 117 28.86 -18.01 -6.60
C ALA A 117 30.14 -17.92 -5.77
N ASP A 118 30.10 -18.23 -4.47
CA ASP A 118 31.31 -18.32 -3.64
C ASP A 118 32.21 -19.49 -4.05
N LYS A 119 31.60 -20.59 -4.51
CA LYS A 119 32.32 -21.79 -4.98
C LYS A 119 32.79 -21.68 -6.44
N ASN A 120 31.98 -21.07 -7.30
CA ASN A 120 32.16 -21.11 -8.76
C ASN A 120 32.51 -19.74 -9.38
N GLY A 121 32.39 -18.67 -8.60
CA GLY A 121 32.52 -17.29 -9.05
C GLY A 121 31.24 -16.75 -9.70
N TRP A 122 31.00 -15.44 -9.54
CA TRP A 122 29.92 -14.74 -10.24
C TRP A 122 30.16 -14.59 -11.76
N GLY A 123 31.40 -14.75 -12.23
CA GLY A 123 31.78 -14.47 -13.61
C GLY A 123 31.38 -13.07 -14.05
N SER A 124 30.81 -12.96 -15.26
CA SER A 124 30.25 -11.72 -15.82
C SER A 124 28.83 -11.40 -15.31
N CYS A 125 28.26 -12.22 -14.43
CA CYS A 125 26.88 -12.08 -13.99
C CYS A 125 26.75 -11.06 -12.85
N GLY A 126 25.72 -10.20 -12.97
CA GLY A 126 25.30 -9.25 -11.95
C GLY A 126 26.22 -8.03 -11.78
N THR A 127 25.62 -6.90 -11.40
CA THR A 127 26.35 -5.69 -11.00
C THR A 127 26.79 -5.78 -9.53
N PRO A 128 27.75 -4.96 -9.07
CA PRO A 128 28.13 -4.90 -7.66
C PRO A 128 26.93 -4.63 -6.73
N VAL A 129 25.96 -3.85 -7.19
CA VAL A 129 24.71 -3.58 -6.45
C VAL A 129 23.86 -4.84 -6.34
N GLY A 130 23.65 -5.56 -7.45
CA GLY A 130 22.87 -6.81 -7.43
C GLY A 130 23.49 -7.89 -6.54
N LYS A 131 24.82 -8.02 -6.54
CA LYS A 131 25.55 -8.96 -5.68
C LYS A 131 25.38 -8.62 -4.20
N ARG A 132 25.50 -7.34 -3.84
CA ARG A 132 25.24 -6.87 -2.46
C ARG A 132 23.80 -7.12 -2.03
N ARG A 133 22.82 -6.93 -2.93
CA ARG A 133 21.40 -7.23 -2.64
C ARG A 133 21.15 -8.73 -2.43
N ALA A 134 21.82 -9.60 -3.19
CA ALA A 134 21.75 -11.04 -2.96
C ALA A 134 22.25 -11.42 -1.56
N SER A 135 23.40 -10.90 -1.14
CA SER A 135 23.92 -11.11 0.23
C SER A 135 22.97 -10.55 1.30
N GLN A 136 22.39 -9.37 1.06
CA GLN A 136 21.42 -8.74 1.97
C GLN A 136 20.14 -9.57 2.12
N LEU A 137 19.62 -10.16 1.04
CA LEU A 137 18.46 -11.05 1.09
C LEU A 137 18.78 -12.39 1.75
N ALA A 138 20.00 -12.91 1.56
CA ALA A 138 20.43 -14.18 2.13
C ALA A 138 20.64 -14.12 3.66
N ASP A 139 21.01 -12.95 4.19
CA ASP A 139 21.21 -12.69 5.62
C ASP A 139 19.88 -12.80 6.39
N PRO A 140 19.77 -13.65 7.43
CA PRO A 140 18.58 -13.76 8.26
C PRO A 140 18.14 -12.45 8.93
N SER A 141 19.09 -11.56 9.25
CA SER A 141 18.85 -10.22 9.80
C SER A 141 18.64 -9.16 8.72
N GLY A 142 18.81 -9.55 7.46
CA GLY A 142 18.69 -8.68 6.30
C GLY A 142 17.28 -8.12 6.18
N ALA A 143 17.22 -6.80 6.02
CA ALA A 143 16.01 -6.05 5.72
C ALA A 143 16.18 -5.33 4.38
N VAL A 144 15.08 -5.04 3.70
CA VAL A 144 15.10 -4.30 2.43
C VAL A 144 14.12 -3.14 2.47
N SER A 145 14.40 -2.08 1.72
CA SER A 145 13.45 -0.98 1.56
C SER A 145 12.39 -1.29 0.50
N LEU A 146 11.30 -0.52 0.53
CA LEU A 146 10.26 -0.61 -0.49
C LEU A 146 10.79 -0.33 -1.91
N ASP A 147 11.74 0.60 -2.08
CA ASP A 147 12.42 0.80 -3.36
C ASP A 147 13.21 -0.45 -3.80
N THR A 148 13.87 -1.13 -2.86
CA THR A 148 14.53 -2.41 -3.15
C THR A 148 13.52 -3.47 -3.59
N VAL A 149 12.34 -3.52 -2.97
CA VAL A 149 11.25 -4.42 -3.39
C VAL A 149 10.70 -4.05 -4.78
N ARG A 150 10.56 -2.76 -5.12
CA ARG A 150 10.21 -2.31 -6.49
C ARG A 150 11.22 -2.81 -7.52
N ARG A 151 12.51 -2.70 -7.21
CA ARG A 151 13.60 -3.20 -8.07
C ARG A 151 13.54 -4.72 -8.21
N MET A 152 13.26 -5.45 -7.13
CA MET A 152 13.07 -6.91 -7.16
C MET A 152 11.93 -7.30 -8.11
N TYR A 153 10.74 -6.70 -7.94
CA TYR A 153 9.60 -6.97 -8.81
C TYR A 153 9.91 -6.65 -10.28
N SER A 154 10.51 -5.49 -10.53
CA SER A 154 10.87 -5.02 -11.88
C SER A 154 11.86 -5.96 -12.57
N PHE A 155 12.90 -6.41 -11.85
CA PHE A 155 13.89 -7.34 -12.37
C PHE A 155 13.26 -8.72 -12.63
N LEU A 156 12.62 -9.31 -11.61
CA LEU A 156 12.08 -10.66 -11.71
C LEU A 156 10.97 -10.77 -12.76
N SER A 157 10.11 -9.76 -12.90
CA SER A 157 9.06 -9.78 -13.92
C SER A 157 9.61 -9.78 -15.35
N ARG A 158 10.72 -9.07 -15.61
CA ARG A 158 11.37 -9.06 -16.94
C ARG A 158 12.13 -10.34 -17.24
N HIS A 159 12.74 -10.92 -16.21
CA HIS A 159 13.67 -12.04 -16.35
C HIS A 159 13.04 -13.41 -16.07
N GLU A 160 11.72 -13.48 -15.83
CA GLU A 160 11.02 -14.76 -15.63
C GLU A 160 11.12 -15.67 -16.87
N LYS A 161 11.06 -15.09 -18.08
CA LYS A 161 11.21 -15.82 -19.35
C LYS A 161 12.61 -16.40 -19.55
N ASP A 162 13.64 -15.83 -18.93
CA ASP A 162 15.01 -16.35 -19.05
C ASP A 162 15.11 -17.77 -18.49
N LEU A 163 14.22 -18.14 -17.56
CA LEU A 163 14.13 -19.48 -16.98
C LEU A 163 13.73 -20.57 -17.99
N GLU A 164 13.17 -20.21 -19.15
CA GLU A 164 12.88 -21.15 -20.22
C GLU A 164 14.17 -21.72 -20.82
N SER A 165 15.21 -20.89 -20.90
CA SER A 165 16.51 -21.22 -21.49
C SER A 165 17.64 -21.44 -20.47
N SER A 166 17.49 -20.95 -19.24
CA SER A 166 18.46 -21.06 -18.15
C SER A 166 17.81 -21.75 -16.94
N LYS A 167 18.08 -23.07 -16.78
CA LYS A 167 17.42 -23.92 -15.77
C LYS A 167 18.33 -24.22 -14.58
N SER A 168 19.64 -24.15 -14.78
CA SER A 168 20.68 -24.34 -13.78
C SER A 168 21.57 -23.10 -13.65
N TYR A 169 22.30 -22.98 -12.54
CA TYR A 169 23.26 -21.87 -12.33
C TYR A 169 24.45 -21.89 -13.29
N SER A 170 24.71 -23.02 -13.96
CA SER A 170 25.73 -23.13 -15.01
C SER A 170 25.25 -22.73 -16.40
N ASP A 171 23.94 -22.51 -16.61
CA ASP A 171 23.35 -22.19 -17.92
C ASP A 171 23.47 -20.69 -18.29
N GLY A 172 24.49 -20.01 -17.76
CA GLY A 172 24.64 -18.56 -17.86
C GLY A 172 23.93 -17.78 -16.74
N CYS A 173 23.74 -16.47 -16.93
CA CYS A 173 23.34 -15.58 -15.84
C CYS A 173 21.86 -15.67 -15.43
N GLY A 174 21.00 -16.27 -16.25
CA GLY A 174 19.54 -16.24 -16.08
C GLY A 174 19.09 -16.80 -14.73
N LYS A 175 19.23 -18.11 -14.52
CA LYS A 175 18.81 -18.76 -13.26
C LYS A 175 19.54 -18.22 -12.04
N LEU A 176 20.85 -17.98 -12.17
CA LEU A 176 21.69 -17.49 -11.08
C LEU A 176 21.23 -16.12 -10.59
N MET A 177 21.05 -15.16 -11.51
CA MET A 177 20.61 -13.82 -11.13
C MET A 177 19.14 -13.78 -10.74
N TYR A 178 18.29 -14.63 -11.32
CA TYR A 178 16.89 -14.73 -10.93
C TYR A 178 16.74 -15.14 -9.45
N ASP A 179 17.48 -16.17 -9.02
CA ASP A 179 17.46 -16.61 -7.63
C ASP A 179 18.20 -15.64 -6.70
N ALA A 180 19.26 -14.97 -7.16
CA ALA A 180 19.97 -13.95 -6.41
C ALA A 180 19.06 -12.77 -5.99
N TRP A 181 18.00 -12.50 -6.75
CA TRP A 181 16.96 -11.52 -6.43
C TRP A 181 15.73 -12.13 -5.72
N GLY A 182 15.80 -13.39 -5.28
CA GLY A 182 14.75 -14.06 -4.51
C GLY A 182 13.88 -15.04 -5.31
N GLY A 183 14.11 -15.19 -6.61
CA GLY A 183 13.43 -16.18 -7.45
C GLY A 183 11.91 -15.95 -7.61
N LYS A 184 11.17 -17.01 -7.95
CA LYS A 184 9.70 -16.92 -8.14
C LYS A 184 8.99 -16.51 -6.85
N SER A 185 9.54 -16.92 -5.71
CA SER A 185 9.10 -16.47 -4.40
C SER A 185 9.31 -14.98 -4.19
N GLY A 186 10.47 -14.46 -4.60
CA GLY A 186 10.76 -13.03 -4.58
C GLY A 186 9.81 -12.24 -5.47
N LEU A 187 9.41 -12.80 -6.62
CA LEU A 187 8.45 -12.15 -7.53
C LEU A 187 7.06 -12.08 -6.91
N ARG A 188 6.57 -13.18 -6.35
CA ARG A 188 5.28 -13.23 -5.65
C ARG A 188 5.28 -12.33 -4.41
N TRP A 189 6.32 -12.40 -3.59
CA TRP A 189 6.47 -11.59 -2.39
C TRP A 189 6.57 -10.11 -2.72
N SER A 190 7.44 -9.72 -3.65
CA SER A 190 7.55 -8.32 -4.06
C SER A 190 6.26 -7.81 -4.68
N ARG A 191 5.57 -8.59 -5.52
CA ARG A 191 4.22 -8.24 -6.00
C ARG A 191 3.25 -8.02 -4.84
N ASN A 192 3.28 -8.89 -3.83
CA ASN A 192 2.43 -8.76 -2.65
C ASN A 192 2.77 -7.52 -1.85
N VAL A 193 4.03 -7.31 -1.50
CA VAL A 193 4.49 -6.10 -0.79
C VAL A 193 4.14 -4.84 -1.57
N LEU A 194 4.32 -4.80 -2.90
CA LEU A 194 3.97 -3.64 -3.73
C LEU A 194 2.46 -3.44 -3.84
N ARG A 195 1.68 -4.52 -3.91
CA ARG A 195 0.22 -4.46 -3.78
C ARG A 195 -0.18 -3.88 -2.44
N GLN A 196 0.51 -4.28 -1.36
CA GLN A 196 0.33 -3.76 -0.02
C GLN A 196 0.84 -2.30 0.12
N ALA A 197 1.77 -1.87 -0.70
CA ALA A 197 2.41 -0.55 -0.64
C ALA A 197 1.94 0.42 -1.74
N SER A 198 0.87 0.09 -2.47
CA SER A 198 0.35 0.93 -3.56
C SER A 198 -0.26 2.23 -3.01
N GLU A 199 0.50 3.33 -3.16
CA GLU A 199 0.02 4.71 -3.03
C GLU A 199 -0.77 5.08 -4.30
N VAL A 200 -2.10 5.05 -4.22
CA VAL A 200 -2.91 5.77 -5.20
C VAL A 200 -3.06 7.19 -4.69
N LYS A 201 -2.15 8.07 -5.12
CA LYS A 201 -2.24 9.51 -4.84
C LYS A 201 -3.33 10.14 -5.70
N LEU A 202 -3.89 11.24 -5.25
CA LEU A 202 -4.69 12.14 -6.06
C LEU A 202 -3.78 12.82 -7.09
N ALA A 203 -4.15 12.80 -8.37
CA ALA A 203 -3.45 13.56 -9.39
C ALA A 203 -4.11 14.92 -9.58
N ILE A 204 -3.35 16.01 -9.37
CA ILE A 204 -3.75 17.34 -9.82
C ILE A 204 -3.61 17.34 -11.36
N GLN A 205 -4.73 17.29 -12.07
CA GLN A 205 -4.72 17.24 -13.54
C GLN A 205 -4.60 18.64 -14.15
N ASP A 206 -5.28 19.62 -13.56
CA ASP A 206 -5.24 21.01 -13.98
C ASP A 206 -5.50 21.92 -12.77
N SER A 207 -4.45 22.58 -12.29
CA SER A 207 -4.55 23.47 -11.13
C SER A 207 -5.31 24.76 -11.44
N ALA A 208 -5.21 25.29 -12.66
CA ALA A 208 -5.96 26.47 -13.08
C ALA A 208 -7.46 26.18 -13.15
N GLN A 209 -7.81 24.96 -13.53
CA GLN A 209 -9.18 24.48 -13.53
C GLN A 209 -9.62 23.86 -12.20
N ARG A 210 -8.79 23.78 -11.16
CA ARG A 210 -9.16 23.18 -9.87
C ARG A 210 -9.73 21.76 -9.99
N ILE A 211 -9.09 20.94 -10.83
CA ILE A 211 -9.52 19.56 -11.11
C ILE A 211 -8.52 18.58 -10.51
N VAL A 212 -9.07 17.63 -9.75
CA VAL A 212 -8.34 16.47 -9.22
C VAL A 212 -8.92 15.19 -9.77
N SER A 213 -8.08 14.21 -10.08
CA SER A 213 -8.50 12.90 -10.59
C SER A 213 -7.76 11.78 -9.91
N GLY A 214 -8.37 10.59 -9.85
CA GLY A 214 -7.79 9.43 -9.19
C GLY A 214 -8.73 8.24 -9.19
N ALA A 215 -8.27 7.13 -8.61
CA ALA A 215 -9.15 6.01 -8.33
C ALA A 215 -10.02 6.33 -7.10
N LEU A 216 -11.31 6.07 -7.22
CA LEU A 216 -12.29 6.11 -6.14
C LEU A 216 -12.32 4.76 -5.39
N MET A 217 -12.25 3.66 -6.13
CA MET A 217 -12.20 2.29 -5.59
C MET A 217 -11.34 1.38 -6.47
N ILE A 218 -10.65 0.44 -5.85
CA ILE A 218 -9.75 -0.53 -6.52
C ILE A 218 -10.20 -1.94 -6.13
N PRO A 219 -10.49 -2.83 -7.09
CA PRO A 219 -10.98 -4.17 -6.79
C PRO A 219 -9.94 -5.01 -6.07
N ASP A 220 -10.43 -5.93 -5.23
CA ASP A 220 -9.66 -6.91 -4.44
C ASP A 220 -8.57 -6.29 -3.53
N LYS A 221 -8.60 -4.98 -3.32
CA LYS A 221 -7.75 -4.32 -2.35
C LYS A 221 -8.23 -4.68 -0.95
N LEU A 222 -7.41 -5.47 -0.22
CA LEU A 222 -7.69 -5.77 1.19
C LEU A 222 -7.52 -4.49 2.01
N ILE A 223 -8.52 -4.14 2.81
CA ILE A 223 -8.50 -2.99 3.73
C ILE A 223 -8.62 -3.55 5.15
N LEU A 224 -7.63 -3.27 5.99
CA LEU A 224 -7.64 -3.74 7.39
C LEU A 224 -8.70 -2.96 8.17
N ARG A 225 -9.52 -3.69 8.92
CA ARG A 225 -10.47 -3.16 9.90
C ARG A 225 -10.11 -3.66 11.29
N ARG A 226 -10.32 -2.78 12.26
CA ARG A 226 -10.13 -3.06 13.68
C ARG A 226 -11.39 -2.58 14.39
N ASP A 227 -12.11 -3.50 15.01
CA ASP A 227 -13.25 -3.16 15.85
C ASP A 227 -13.28 -4.06 17.10
N GLN A 228 -14.39 -4.00 17.85
CA GLN A 228 -14.58 -4.78 19.09
C GLN A 228 -14.54 -6.30 18.87
N GLN A 229 -14.69 -6.78 17.62
CA GLN A 229 -14.69 -8.19 17.23
C GLN A 229 -13.29 -8.66 16.80
N GLY A 230 -12.31 -7.77 16.68
CA GLY A 230 -10.92 -8.08 16.34
C GLY A 230 -10.45 -7.40 15.06
N GLU A 231 -9.37 -7.94 14.50
CA GLU A 231 -8.80 -7.49 13.23
C GLU A 231 -9.30 -8.37 12.09
N TYR A 232 -9.69 -7.76 10.97
CA TYR A 232 -10.11 -8.48 9.77
C TYR A 232 -9.87 -7.65 8.51
N PHE A 233 -9.81 -8.29 7.36
CA PHE A 233 -9.74 -7.61 6.06
C PHE A 233 -11.12 -7.53 5.44
N ILE A 234 -11.38 -6.41 4.76
CA ILE A 234 -12.50 -6.29 3.81
C ILE A 234 -11.97 -6.11 2.39
N LYS A 235 -12.76 -6.48 1.38
CA LYS A 235 -12.50 -6.18 -0.03
C LYS A 235 -13.79 -5.95 -0.80
N PHE A 236 -13.66 -5.40 -2.00
CA PHE A 236 -14.75 -5.27 -2.97
C PHE A 236 -14.34 -5.95 -4.28
N SER A 237 -15.22 -6.77 -4.86
CA SER A 237 -15.00 -7.33 -6.19
C SER A 237 -15.22 -6.29 -7.30
N PRO A 238 -14.68 -6.53 -8.51
CA PRO A 238 -14.95 -5.69 -9.68
C PRO A 238 -16.44 -5.45 -9.94
N GLU A 239 -17.27 -6.49 -9.76
CA GLU A 239 -18.71 -6.40 -9.99
C GLU A 239 -19.37 -5.51 -8.94
N THR A 240 -19.04 -5.68 -7.65
CA THR A 240 -19.56 -4.80 -6.60
C THR A 240 -19.19 -3.34 -6.84
N ILE A 241 -17.93 -3.05 -7.21
CA ILE A 241 -17.50 -1.67 -7.51
C ILE A 241 -18.31 -1.09 -8.67
N LYS A 242 -18.56 -1.88 -9.72
CA LYS A 242 -19.38 -1.46 -10.85
C LYS A 242 -20.82 -1.15 -10.43
N GLN A 243 -21.43 -1.98 -9.58
CA GLN A 243 -22.77 -1.73 -9.06
C GLN A 243 -22.81 -0.46 -8.20
N ILE A 244 -21.80 -0.25 -7.36
CA ILE A 244 -21.64 0.98 -6.57
C ILE A 244 -21.57 2.20 -7.48
N ALA A 245 -20.71 2.19 -8.50
CA ALA A 245 -20.54 3.32 -9.42
C ALA A 245 -21.85 3.65 -10.18
N ILE A 246 -22.59 2.63 -10.63
CA ILE A 246 -23.89 2.80 -11.30
C ILE A 246 -24.94 3.37 -10.34
N ARG A 247 -25.05 2.84 -9.12
CA ARG A 247 -26.01 3.32 -8.12
C ARG A 247 -25.70 4.76 -7.71
N PHE A 248 -24.45 5.07 -7.42
CA PHE A 248 -24.00 6.43 -7.08
C PHE A 248 -24.38 7.44 -8.18
N ALA A 249 -24.19 7.06 -9.45
CA ALA A 249 -24.60 7.89 -10.59
C ALA A 249 -26.12 8.03 -10.70
N LYS A 250 -26.88 6.94 -10.49
CA LYS A 250 -28.35 6.91 -10.53
C LYS A 250 -29.00 7.79 -9.47
N GLN A 251 -28.42 7.85 -8.26
CA GLN A 251 -28.94 8.65 -7.15
C GLN A 251 -28.59 10.15 -7.25
N GLY A 252 -27.69 10.53 -8.17
CA GLY A 252 -27.29 11.93 -8.29
C GLY A 252 -26.30 12.38 -7.20
N TYR A 253 -25.54 11.46 -6.60
CA TYR A 253 -24.65 11.76 -5.46
C TYR A 253 -23.32 12.42 -5.85
N GLN A 254 -23.13 12.84 -7.10
CA GLN A 254 -21.89 13.45 -7.59
C GLN A 254 -21.46 14.72 -6.85
N ARG A 255 -22.35 15.34 -6.07
CA ARG A 255 -22.09 16.54 -5.25
C ARG A 255 -21.95 16.26 -3.76
N ASN A 256 -22.09 15.01 -3.34
CA ASN A 256 -21.96 14.61 -1.95
C ASN A 256 -20.47 14.44 -1.63
N VAL A 257 -19.82 15.57 -1.35
CA VAL A 257 -18.38 15.63 -1.06
C VAL A 257 -18.14 16.26 0.30
N ASN A 258 -17.25 15.65 1.07
CA ASN A 258 -16.82 16.16 2.38
C ASN A 258 -15.29 16.06 2.54
N LEU A 259 -14.75 16.61 3.62
CA LEU A 259 -13.38 16.38 4.06
C LEU A 259 -13.36 15.33 5.17
N GLN A 260 -12.41 14.39 5.09
CA GLN A 260 -12.06 13.52 6.23
C GLN A 260 -13.23 12.72 6.83
N HIS A 261 -14.21 12.35 6.01
CA HIS A 261 -15.43 11.64 6.45
C HIS A 261 -16.25 12.42 7.49
N ASP A 262 -16.10 13.75 7.52
CA ASP A 262 -16.83 14.64 8.40
C ASP A 262 -18.01 15.26 7.65
N LYS A 263 -19.23 14.85 8.03
CA LYS A 263 -20.48 15.31 7.39
C LYS A 263 -20.73 16.81 7.57
N ASP A 264 -20.09 17.43 8.55
CA ASP A 264 -20.18 18.87 8.81
C ASP A 264 -19.16 19.67 7.98
N GLN A 265 -18.10 19.02 7.46
CA GLN A 265 -17.11 19.61 6.57
C GLN A 265 -17.41 19.30 5.10
N ARG A 266 -18.57 19.78 4.61
CA ARG A 266 -18.93 19.65 3.20
C ARG A 266 -18.04 20.50 2.31
N VAL A 267 -17.67 19.96 1.15
CA VAL A 267 -16.89 20.66 0.13
C VAL A 267 -17.80 20.93 -1.07
N ASP A 268 -17.87 22.17 -1.52
CA ASP A 268 -18.51 22.46 -2.81
C ASP A 268 -17.62 21.96 -3.94
N ALA A 269 -17.95 20.76 -4.41
CA ALA A 269 -17.27 20.06 -5.47
C ALA A 269 -18.26 19.20 -6.25
N VAL A 270 -17.88 18.83 -7.47
CA VAL A 270 -18.67 17.95 -8.33
C VAL A 270 -17.79 16.93 -9.02
N LEU A 271 -18.13 15.64 -8.84
CA LEU A 271 -17.61 14.54 -9.64
C LEU A 271 -18.23 14.59 -11.04
N PHE A 272 -17.52 15.16 -12.02
CA PHE A 272 -18.07 15.38 -13.36
C PHE A 272 -17.65 14.30 -14.37
N GLU A 273 -16.54 13.62 -14.12
CA GLU A 273 -16.13 12.42 -14.86
C GLU A 273 -16.09 11.24 -13.91
N SER A 274 -16.67 10.11 -14.32
CA SER A 274 -16.75 8.88 -13.54
C SER A 274 -16.81 7.70 -14.49
N TRP A 275 -15.88 6.76 -14.36
CA TRP A 275 -15.84 5.57 -15.23
C TRP A 275 -15.17 4.38 -14.53
N VAL A 276 -15.55 3.17 -14.93
CA VAL A 276 -14.90 1.94 -14.48
C VAL A 276 -14.00 1.44 -15.61
N LYS A 277 -12.73 1.16 -15.30
CA LYS A 277 -11.80 0.55 -16.26
C LYS A 277 -12.33 -0.82 -16.69
N ASP A 278 -12.45 -1.01 -17.99
CA ASP A 278 -13.04 -2.20 -18.61
C ASP A 278 -12.37 -2.38 -19.97
N SER A 279 -11.26 -3.13 -19.97
CA SER A 279 -10.42 -3.28 -21.16
C SER A 279 -11.15 -4.03 -22.27
N GLU A 280 -12.09 -4.91 -21.93
CA GLU A 280 -12.94 -5.61 -22.91
C GLU A 280 -13.86 -4.64 -23.68
N ARG A 281 -14.40 -3.63 -23.00
CA ARG A 281 -15.19 -2.56 -23.63
C ARG A 281 -14.33 -1.43 -24.20
N GLY A 282 -12.99 -1.55 -24.14
CA GLY A 282 -12.05 -0.54 -24.61
C GLY A 282 -11.96 0.70 -23.71
N ILE A 283 -12.39 0.59 -22.45
CA ILE A 283 -12.34 1.68 -21.47
C ILE A 283 -11.06 1.53 -20.65
N GLY A 284 -10.07 2.37 -20.96
CA GLY A 284 -8.77 2.35 -20.29
C GLY A 284 -8.78 2.92 -18.86
N GLY A 285 -7.63 2.75 -18.20
CA GLY A 285 -7.33 3.47 -16.95
C GLY A 285 -6.92 4.92 -17.20
N MET A 286 -6.50 5.60 -16.13
CA MET A 286 -5.96 6.95 -16.21
C MET A 286 -4.44 6.92 -16.40
N LYS A 287 -3.88 7.95 -17.04
CA LYS A 287 -2.43 8.12 -17.15
C LYS A 287 -1.80 8.22 -15.75
N GLY A 288 -0.78 7.43 -15.46
CA GLY A 288 -0.17 7.29 -14.13
C GLY A 288 -0.84 6.24 -13.23
N TYR A 289 -1.88 5.55 -13.72
CA TYR A 289 -2.65 4.51 -13.03
C TYR A 289 -2.91 3.31 -13.96
N GLU A 290 -2.06 3.15 -14.98
CA GLU A 290 -2.23 2.14 -16.02
C GLU A 290 -2.17 0.70 -15.47
N ASP A 291 -1.43 0.53 -14.37
CA ASP A 291 -1.22 -0.73 -13.65
C ASP A 291 -2.40 -1.15 -12.77
N LEU A 292 -3.37 -0.24 -12.51
CA LEU A 292 -4.56 -0.60 -11.76
C LEU A 292 -5.43 -1.59 -12.55
N PRO A 293 -6.03 -2.60 -11.88
CA PRO A 293 -6.77 -3.67 -12.54
C PRO A 293 -8.07 -3.19 -13.20
N ASP A 294 -8.58 -3.98 -14.16
CA ASP A 294 -9.96 -3.84 -14.64
C ASP A 294 -10.95 -3.95 -13.47
N GLY A 295 -12.04 -3.17 -13.54
CA GLY A 295 -12.96 -2.97 -12.42
C GLY A 295 -12.60 -1.81 -11.49
N THR A 296 -11.44 -1.16 -11.66
CA THR A 296 -11.11 0.07 -10.92
C THR A 296 -12.08 1.19 -11.31
N TRP A 297 -12.71 1.81 -10.30
CA TRP A 297 -13.56 2.99 -10.49
C TRP A 297 -12.72 4.26 -10.36
N PHE A 298 -12.68 5.04 -11.44
CA PHE A 298 -11.98 6.32 -11.53
C PHE A 298 -12.95 7.49 -11.55
N GLY A 299 -12.44 8.66 -11.17
CA GLY A 299 -13.20 9.89 -11.26
C GLY A 299 -12.34 11.15 -11.34
N SER A 300 -12.93 12.20 -11.90
CA SER A 300 -12.41 13.57 -11.87
C SER A 300 -13.40 14.49 -11.19
N MET A 301 -12.90 15.27 -10.25
CA MET A 301 -13.67 16.16 -9.40
C MET A 301 -13.22 17.60 -9.61
N LYS A 302 -14.18 18.48 -9.88
CA LYS A 302 -13.99 19.93 -9.91
C LYS A 302 -14.30 20.49 -8.53
N ILE A 303 -13.36 21.17 -7.92
CA ILE A 303 -13.51 21.79 -6.59
C ILE A 303 -13.73 23.29 -6.80
N THR A 304 -14.91 23.79 -6.43
CA THR A 304 -15.26 25.22 -6.49
C THR A 304 -15.03 25.93 -5.16
N ASP A 305 -14.98 25.18 -4.07
CA ASP A 305 -14.63 25.66 -2.74
C ASP A 305 -13.16 26.14 -2.65
N ASP A 306 -12.96 27.39 -2.23
CA ASP A 306 -11.62 27.99 -2.14
C ASP A 306 -10.76 27.35 -1.04
N GLU A 307 -11.36 27.05 0.12
CA GLU A 307 -10.63 26.46 1.26
C GLU A 307 -10.24 25.00 0.97
N GLY A 308 -11.18 24.21 0.46
CA GLY A 308 -10.95 22.84 0.02
C GLY A 308 -9.91 22.76 -1.09
N TRP A 309 -9.89 23.73 -2.02
CA TRP A 309 -8.83 23.82 -3.03
C TRP A 309 -7.46 24.15 -2.42
N ALA A 310 -7.39 25.09 -1.47
CA ALA A 310 -6.14 25.43 -0.80
C ALA A 310 -5.54 24.22 -0.07
N LYS A 311 -6.38 23.37 0.56
CA LYS A 311 -5.94 22.12 1.20
C LYS A 311 -5.39 21.10 0.19
N VAL A 312 -5.95 21.04 -1.01
CA VAL A 312 -5.40 20.23 -2.11
C VAL A 312 -4.04 20.77 -2.55
N GLU A 313 -3.91 22.08 -2.76
CA GLU A 313 -2.65 22.71 -3.16
C GLU A 313 -1.54 22.56 -2.10
N ALA A 314 -1.91 22.59 -0.82
CA ALA A 314 -1.03 22.33 0.30
C ALA A 314 -0.63 20.84 0.44
N GLY A 315 -1.24 19.93 -0.34
CA GLY A 315 -0.99 18.50 -0.25
C GLY A 315 -1.58 17.83 0.98
N GLU A 316 -2.51 18.50 1.68
CA GLU A 316 -3.27 17.95 2.80
C GLU A 316 -4.29 16.93 2.32
N VAL A 317 -4.83 17.10 1.11
CA VAL A 317 -5.69 16.11 0.46
C VAL A 317 -4.87 15.26 -0.51
N LYS A 318 -4.86 13.94 -0.31
CA LYS A 318 -4.00 13.00 -1.04
C LYS A 318 -4.77 11.90 -1.77
N GLY A 319 -6.09 11.83 -1.64
CA GLY A 319 -6.91 10.91 -2.40
C GLY A 319 -8.40 11.01 -2.11
N PHE A 320 -9.15 10.12 -2.73
CA PHE A 320 -10.58 9.94 -2.51
C PHE A 320 -10.86 8.75 -1.59
N SER A 321 -11.95 8.84 -0.82
CA SER A 321 -12.47 7.71 -0.05
C SER A 321 -13.99 7.67 -0.15
N VAL A 322 -14.57 6.48 -0.33
CA VAL A 322 -16.02 6.32 -0.43
C VAL A 322 -16.63 6.02 0.93
N GLU A 323 -17.81 6.58 1.19
CA GLU A 323 -18.61 6.31 2.38
C GLU A 323 -19.91 5.65 2.00
N GLY A 324 -20.31 4.65 2.78
CA GLY A 324 -21.53 3.93 2.53
C GLY A 324 -21.82 2.86 3.56
N ILE A 325 -23.00 2.27 3.43
CA ILE A 325 -23.41 1.10 4.21
C ILE A 325 -23.27 -0.14 3.32
N PHE A 326 -22.60 -1.18 3.82
CA PHE A 326 -22.30 -2.39 3.07
C PHE A 326 -22.75 -3.65 3.81
N GLN A 327 -23.05 -4.70 3.06
CA GLN A 327 -23.28 -6.03 3.60
C GLN A 327 -21.95 -6.78 3.71
N TYR A 328 -21.80 -7.57 4.76
CA TYR A 328 -20.62 -8.37 5.01
C TYR A 328 -20.91 -9.82 4.63
N GLU A 329 -20.26 -10.30 3.58
CA GLU A 329 -20.25 -11.70 3.22
C GLU A 329 -18.87 -12.25 3.56
N ARG A 330 -18.81 -13.38 4.27
CA ARG A 330 -17.51 -14.03 4.49
C ARG A 330 -16.99 -14.44 3.12
N ALA A 331 -15.82 -13.92 2.74
CA ALA A 331 -15.27 -14.22 1.42
C ALA A 331 -15.07 -15.73 1.32
N GLU A 332 -15.57 -16.36 0.25
CA GLU A 332 -15.23 -17.74 -0.05
C GLU A 332 -13.71 -17.83 -0.18
N GLN A 333 -13.11 -18.81 0.48
CA GLN A 333 -11.69 -19.09 0.30
C GLN A 333 -11.46 -19.36 -1.18
N THR A 334 -10.50 -18.67 -1.76
CA THR A 334 -10.11 -18.95 -3.15
C THR A 334 -9.63 -20.39 -3.25
N LYS A 335 -9.76 -21.02 -4.42
CA LYS A 335 -9.22 -22.38 -4.65
C LYS A 335 -7.74 -22.49 -4.24
N ASP A 336 -6.98 -21.41 -4.41
CA ASP A 336 -5.57 -21.37 -4.03
C ASP A 336 -5.40 -21.37 -2.50
N GLU A 337 -6.25 -20.66 -1.75
CA GLU A 337 -6.31 -20.69 -0.28
C GLU A 337 -6.80 -22.06 0.24
N GLU A 338 -7.80 -22.68 -0.40
CA GLU A 338 -8.26 -24.03 -0.05
C GLU A 338 -7.17 -25.09 -0.32
N ILE A 339 -6.46 -24.97 -1.44
CA ILE A 339 -5.34 -25.86 -1.78
C ILE A 339 -4.22 -25.69 -0.77
N MET A 340 -3.88 -24.45 -0.39
CA MET A 340 -2.87 -24.18 0.62
C MET A 340 -3.28 -24.71 2.00
N ALA A 341 -4.52 -24.52 2.42
CA ALA A 341 -5.05 -25.08 3.66
C ALA A 341 -4.98 -26.61 3.67
N ARG A 342 -5.36 -27.27 2.57
CA ARG A 342 -5.25 -28.73 2.44
C ARG A 342 -3.81 -29.23 2.43
N ILE A 343 -2.88 -28.48 1.86
CA ILE A 343 -1.45 -28.80 1.89
C ILE A 343 -0.92 -28.70 3.33
N ILE A 344 -1.32 -27.68 4.08
CA ILE A 344 -0.94 -27.49 5.49
C ILE A 344 -1.47 -28.66 6.35
N ASP A 345 -2.73 -29.05 6.19
CA ASP A 345 -3.33 -30.19 6.89
C ASP A 345 -2.60 -31.51 6.59
N ILE A 346 -2.24 -31.75 5.32
CA ILE A 346 -1.46 -32.94 4.93
C ILE A 346 -0.10 -32.93 5.62
N LEU A 347 0.60 -31.78 5.63
CA LEU A 347 1.92 -31.65 6.25
C LEU A 347 1.88 -31.84 7.77
N GLN A 348 0.78 -31.45 8.43
CA GLN A 348 0.56 -31.70 9.85
C GLN A 348 0.22 -33.17 10.16
N SER A 349 -0.42 -33.88 9.23
CA SER A 349 -0.76 -35.31 9.42
C SER A 349 0.43 -36.28 9.30
N ILE A 350 1.56 -35.79 8.77
CA ILE A 350 2.79 -36.57 8.53
C ILE A 350 3.87 -36.20 9.58
N GLY A 351 3.62 -35.19 10.42
CA GLY A 351 4.52 -34.69 11.46
C GLY A 351 4.25 -35.21 12.86
#